data_AF-A0A0S8JYQ7-F1
#
_entry.id   AF-A0A0S8JYQ7-F1
#
_cell.length_a   1.000
_cell.length_b   1.000
_cell.length_c   1.000
_cell.angle_alpha   90.00
_cell.angle_beta   90.00
_cell.angle_gamma   90.00
#
_symmetry.space_group_name_H-M   'P 1'
#
loop_
_entity.id
_entity.type
_entity.pdbx_description
1 polymer ?
#
loop_
_entity_poly.entity_id
_entity_poly.type
_entity_poly.pdbx_seq_one_letter_code
_entity_poly.pdbx_strand_id
1 'polypeptide(L)'
;MTKGLRQALVGIFVIFGVIVFIVLYTWLSGRISLSNTYDVKVYFEDVEGLRVGDPVLVFGIEKGKVKSMQIDGDHVRVVLAIDEDVVLPEGSRLAVRAVSYIGADKYVKVTPGKGEKIPEVYYGSGASLQLEELASQLDSLIATFGKIEIPDLDQAVRRLSDDISKNLERLSVMIRRPVDRIETMVTRLDSLSMSIRGDGTVGKLLKSDELYEEIRETNRALKALVEDINENPKKYLQIKVF
;
A
#
# COMPACT_ATOMS: atom_id res chain seq x y z
N MET A 1 43.95 32.33 -43.50
CA MET A 1 43.05 31.14 -43.53
C MET A 1 42.17 31.24 -44.76
N THR A 2 42.25 30.26 -45.66
CA THR A 2 41.39 30.17 -46.85
C THR A 2 39.95 29.89 -46.42
N LYS A 3 38.94 30.39 -47.15
CA LYS A 3 37.51 30.22 -46.79
C LYS A 3 37.11 28.75 -46.56
N GLY A 4 37.76 27.81 -47.25
CA GLY A 4 37.56 26.37 -47.07
C GLY A 4 37.97 25.84 -45.68
N LEU A 5 39.00 26.42 -45.05
CA LEU A 5 39.45 25.98 -43.72
C LEU A 5 38.42 26.28 -42.63
N ARG A 6 37.73 27.43 -42.74
CA ARG A 6 36.64 27.80 -41.81
C ARG A 6 35.43 26.89 -41.96
N GLN A 7 35.09 26.48 -43.18
CA GLN A 7 33.97 25.57 -43.44
C GLN A 7 34.24 24.16 -42.88
N ALA A 8 35.47 23.65 -43.04
CA ALA A 8 35.87 22.37 -42.46
C ALA A 8 35.83 22.37 -40.91
N LEU A 9 36.30 23.46 -40.28
CA LEU A 9 36.24 23.63 -38.82
C LEU A 9 34.80 23.61 -38.28
N VAL A 10 33.88 24.29 -38.96
CA VAL A 10 32.46 24.28 -38.58
C VAL A 10 31.89 22.86 -38.71
N GLY A 11 32.20 22.13 -39.78
CA GLY A 11 31.76 20.75 -39.95
C GLY A 11 32.24 19.82 -38.83
N ILE A 12 33.51 19.92 -38.44
CA ILE A 12 34.08 19.14 -37.32
C ILE A 12 33.40 19.49 -36.01
N PHE A 13 33.12 20.77 -35.75
CA PHE A 13 32.43 21.20 -34.53
C PHE A 13 31.02 20.62 -34.42
N VAL A 14 30.26 20.58 -35.53
CA VAL A 14 28.93 19.97 -35.54
C VAL A 14 29.02 18.46 -35.27
N ILE A 15 29.94 17.74 -35.93
CA ILE A 15 30.13 16.30 -35.71
C ILE A 15 30.52 16.02 -34.25
N PHE A 16 31.45 16.79 -33.70
CA PHE A 16 31.84 16.68 -32.29
C PHE A 16 30.65 16.92 -31.36
N GLY A 17 29.84 17.94 -31.62
CA GLY A 17 28.62 18.23 -30.87
C GLY A 17 27.62 17.06 -30.91
N VAL A 18 27.42 16.43 -32.07
CA VAL A 18 26.56 15.25 -32.20
C VAL A 18 27.11 14.06 -31.43
N ILE A 19 28.42 13.81 -31.48
CA ILE A 19 29.05 12.73 -30.69
C ILE A 19 28.86 12.97 -29.19
N VAL A 20 29.15 14.18 -28.72
CA VAL A 20 28.95 14.56 -27.31
C VAL A 20 27.48 14.42 -26.93
N PHE A 21 26.55 14.84 -27.78
CA PHE A 21 25.12 14.70 -27.53
C PHE A 21 24.68 13.23 -27.43
N ILE A 22 25.16 12.36 -28.32
CA ILE A 22 24.88 10.92 -28.27
C ILE A 22 25.43 10.32 -26.98
N VAL A 23 26.67 10.63 -26.62
CA VAL A 23 27.29 10.16 -25.37
C VAL A 23 26.49 10.64 -24.16
N LEU A 24 26.17 11.94 -24.09
CA LEU A 24 25.39 12.53 -23.01
C LEU A 24 23.99 11.92 -22.91
N TYR A 25 23.32 11.72 -24.05
CA TYR A 25 22.00 11.08 -24.12
C TYR A 25 22.07 9.64 -23.62
N THR A 26 23.06 8.87 -24.06
CA THR A 26 23.23 7.48 -23.59
C THR A 26 23.57 7.40 -22.10
N TRP A 27 24.31 8.36 -21.56
CA TRP A 27 24.61 8.46 -20.14
C TRP A 27 23.38 8.87 -19.31
N LEU A 28 22.66 9.93 -19.71
CA LEU A 28 21.42 10.39 -19.07
C LEU A 28 20.31 9.33 -19.10
N SER A 29 20.27 8.50 -20.15
CA SER A 29 19.30 7.40 -20.27
C SER A 29 19.56 6.23 -19.31
N GLY A 30 20.66 6.27 -18.53
CA GLY A 30 21.00 5.23 -17.55
C GLY A 30 21.43 3.90 -18.16
N ARG A 31 21.61 3.82 -19.48
CA ARG A 31 22.05 2.61 -20.20
C ARG A 31 23.52 2.29 -19.99
N ILE A 32 24.32 3.27 -19.60
CA ILE A 32 25.76 3.14 -19.34
C ILE A 32 25.97 3.43 -17.85
N SER A 33 26.17 2.39 -17.04
CA SER A 33 26.67 2.56 -15.68
C SER A 33 28.20 2.61 -15.71
N LEU A 34 28.79 3.59 -15.01
CA LEU A 34 30.24 3.70 -14.82
C LEU A 34 30.78 2.75 -13.75
N SER A 35 29.89 2.04 -13.01
CA SER A 35 30.30 1.05 -12.01
C SER A 35 30.74 -0.26 -12.67
N ASN A 36 31.80 -0.86 -12.11
CA ASN A 36 32.11 -2.25 -12.41
C ASN A 36 30.94 -3.12 -11.93
N THR A 37 30.29 -3.78 -12.90
CA THR A 37 29.14 -4.64 -12.66
C THR A 37 29.33 -5.97 -13.35
N TYR A 38 28.75 -7.02 -12.79
CA TYR A 38 28.67 -8.34 -13.42
C TYR A 38 27.23 -8.70 -13.76
N ASP A 39 27.07 -9.50 -14.81
CA ASP A 39 25.75 -9.89 -15.32
C ASP A 39 25.22 -11.11 -14.56
N VAL A 40 24.01 -10.98 -14.01
CA VAL A 40 23.27 -12.03 -13.31
C VAL A 40 22.02 -12.39 -14.11
N LYS A 41 21.89 -13.66 -14.49
CA LYS A 41 20.73 -14.17 -15.24
C LYS A 41 19.68 -14.72 -14.29
N VAL A 42 18.45 -14.21 -14.41
CA VAL A 42 17.33 -14.59 -13.55
C VAL A 42 16.12 -14.90 -14.41
N TYR A 43 15.47 -16.04 -14.17
CA TYR A 43 14.20 -16.39 -14.81
C TYR A 43 13.05 -16.08 -13.85
N PHE A 44 12.04 -15.38 -14.36
CA PHE A 44 10.79 -15.11 -13.65
C PHE A 44 9.62 -15.68 -14.45
N GLU A 45 8.60 -16.21 -13.79
CA GLU A 45 7.34 -16.58 -14.47
C GLU A 45 6.61 -15.34 -14.99
N ASP A 46 6.56 -14.28 -14.17
CA ASP A 46 6.01 -12.97 -14.53
C ASP A 46 6.83 -11.87 -13.83
N VAL A 47 7.05 -10.77 -14.53
CA VAL A 47 7.78 -9.58 -14.06
C VAL A 47 6.88 -8.34 -13.93
N GLU A 48 5.58 -8.46 -14.24
CA GLU A 48 4.52 -7.46 -14.16
C GLU A 48 4.98 -6.01 -13.93
N GLY A 49 5.18 -5.28 -15.04
CA GLY A 49 5.52 -3.86 -15.03
C GLY A 49 6.99 -3.51 -14.79
N LEU A 50 7.88 -4.50 -14.59
CA LEU A 50 9.33 -4.28 -14.58
C LEU A 50 9.82 -3.75 -15.92
N ARG A 51 10.80 -2.84 -15.89
CA ARG A 51 11.39 -2.19 -17.06
C ARG A 51 12.91 -2.28 -17.03
N VAL A 52 13.51 -2.17 -18.22
CA VAL A 52 14.96 -2.00 -18.34
C VAL A 52 15.34 -0.67 -17.70
N GLY A 53 16.34 -0.70 -16.82
CA GLY A 53 16.78 0.43 -16.00
C GLY A 53 16.22 0.45 -14.59
N ASP A 54 15.21 -0.38 -14.27
CA ASP A 54 14.67 -0.46 -12.91
C ASP A 54 15.76 -0.91 -11.91
N PRO A 55 15.73 -0.39 -10.67
CA PRO A 55 16.79 -0.62 -9.72
C PRO A 55 16.75 -2.04 -9.17
N VAL A 56 17.94 -2.56 -8.84
CA VAL A 56 18.13 -3.78 -8.07
C VAL A 56 18.56 -3.38 -6.66
N LEU A 57 17.74 -3.73 -5.66
CA LEU A 57 17.99 -3.40 -4.26
C LEU A 57 18.45 -4.61 -3.48
N VAL A 58 19.59 -4.47 -2.81
CA VAL A 58 20.14 -5.45 -1.88
C VAL A 58 20.06 -4.84 -0.48
N PHE A 59 19.35 -5.50 0.42
CA PHE A 59 19.06 -4.97 1.78
C PHE A 59 18.48 -3.53 1.79
N GLY A 60 17.76 -3.14 0.72
CA GLY A 60 17.17 -1.81 0.59
C GLY A 60 18.11 -0.73 0.03
N ILE A 61 19.32 -1.10 -0.40
CA ILE A 61 20.27 -0.19 -1.05
C ILE A 61 20.34 -0.55 -2.54
N GLU A 62 20.27 0.45 -3.42
CA GLU A 62 20.48 0.24 -4.87
C GLU A 62 21.92 -0.23 -5.12
N LYS A 63 22.04 -1.42 -5.73
CA LYS A 63 23.31 -2.12 -6.00
C LYS A 63 23.38 -2.71 -7.40
N GLY A 64 22.55 -2.19 -8.30
CA GLY A 64 22.45 -2.70 -9.65
C GLY A 64 21.20 -2.22 -10.37
N LYS A 65 21.06 -2.65 -11.62
CA LYS A 65 19.94 -2.29 -12.50
C LYS A 65 19.54 -3.45 -13.41
N VAL A 66 18.28 -3.44 -13.86
CA VAL A 66 17.82 -4.32 -14.93
C VAL A 66 18.47 -3.91 -16.25
N LYS A 67 19.34 -4.77 -16.79
CA LYS A 67 20.12 -4.51 -18.01
C LYS A 67 19.33 -4.88 -19.28
N SER A 68 18.66 -6.03 -19.28
CA SER A 68 17.83 -6.46 -20.42
C SER A 68 16.81 -7.51 -19.99
N MET A 69 15.76 -7.69 -20.79
CA MET A 69 14.72 -8.69 -20.59
C MET A 69 14.33 -9.32 -21.92
N GLN A 70 14.13 -10.63 -21.95
CA GLN A 70 13.68 -11.39 -23.11
C GLN A 70 12.69 -12.47 -22.66
N ILE A 71 11.67 -12.71 -23.47
CA ILE A 71 10.79 -13.87 -23.26
C ILE A 71 11.56 -15.11 -23.71
N ASP A 72 11.60 -16.13 -22.86
CA ASP A 72 12.26 -17.40 -23.10
C ASP A 72 11.33 -18.55 -22.69
N GLY A 73 10.57 -19.07 -23.66
CA GLY A 73 9.54 -20.07 -23.41
C GLY A 73 8.39 -19.52 -22.56
N ASP A 74 8.16 -20.16 -21.42
CA ASP A 74 7.15 -19.82 -20.40
C ASP A 74 7.68 -18.88 -19.30
N HIS A 75 8.93 -18.43 -19.42
CA HIS A 75 9.57 -17.52 -18.48
C HIS A 75 10.05 -16.22 -19.15
N VAL A 76 10.30 -15.21 -18.34
CA VAL A 76 11.03 -14.00 -18.72
C VAL A 76 12.45 -14.12 -18.21
N ARG A 77 13.42 -14.17 -19.13
CA ARG A 77 14.85 -14.09 -18.83
C ARG A 77 15.24 -12.63 -18.62
N VAL A 78 15.60 -12.30 -17.39
CA VAL A 78 16.06 -10.97 -16.97
C VAL A 78 17.56 -11.02 -16.72
N VAL A 79 18.30 -10.07 -17.32
CA VAL A 79 19.72 -9.86 -17.04
C VAL A 79 19.84 -8.65 -16.13
N LEU A 80 20.41 -8.84 -14.94
CA LEU A 80 20.71 -7.79 -13.98
C LEU A 80 22.19 -7.44 -14.07
N ALA A 81 22.51 -6.15 -14.06
CA ALA A 81 23.86 -5.67 -13.82
C ALA A 81 23.99 -5.37 -12.32
N ILE A 82 24.80 -6.17 -11.60
CA ILE A 82 24.99 -6.07 -10.14
C ILE A 82 26.39 -5.56 -9.85
N ASP A 83 26.54 -4.66 -8.89
CA ASP A 83 27.83 -4.14 -8.46
C ASP A 83 28.74 -5.26 -7.90
N GLU A 84 30.04 -5.20 -8.20
CA GLU A 84 31.04 -6.22 -7.80
C GLU A 84 31.18 -6.42 -6.28
N ASP A 85 30.72 -5.45 -5.47
CA ASP A 85 30.74 -5.57 -4.00
C ASP A 85 29.60 -6.43 -3.44
N VAL A 86 28.67 -6.88 -4.28
CA VAL A 86 27.58 -7.78 -3.91
C VAL A 86 27.86 -9.20 -4.39
N VAL A 87 27.85 -10.14 -3.46
CA VAL A 87 27.94 -11.57 -3.75
C VAL A 87 26.56 -12.20 -3.63
N LEU A 88 26.17 -12.98 -4.65
CA LEU A 88 24.94 -13.75 -4.68
C LEU A 88 25.25 -15.25 -4.58
N PRO A 89 25.33 -15.81 -3.35
CA PRO A 89 25.54 -17.23 -3.19
C PRO A 89 24.27 -18.04 -3.45
N GLU A 90 24.40 -19.36 -3.48
CA GLU A 90 23.28 -20.30 -3.53
C GLU A 90 22.30 -20.04 -2.38
N GLY A 91 21.00 -20.17 -2.69
CA GLY A 91 19.91 -19.78 -1.79
C GLY A 91 19.60 -18.27 -1.79
N SER A 92 20.27 -17.46 -2.63
CA SER A 92 19.86 -16.07 -2.85
C SER A 92 18.47 -16.01 -3.48
N ARG A 93 17.62 -15.15 -2.93
CA ARG A 93 16.24 -14.95 -3.38
C ARG A 93 16.12 -13.61 -4.10
N LEU A 94 15.57 -13.65 -5.31
CA LEU A 94 15.33 -12.47 -6.14
C LEU A 94 13.84 -12.36 -6.40
N ALA A 95 13.29 -11.16 -6.23
CA ALA A 95 11.85 -10.98 -6.32
C ALA A 95 11.49 -9.60 -6.87
N VAL A 96 10.53 -9.54 -7.80
CA VAL A 96 10.00 -8.27 -8.30
C VAL A 96 9.05 -7.68 -7.25
N ARG A 97 9.24 -6.41 -6.91
CA ARG A 97 8.45 -5.69 -5.91
C ARG A 97 8.09 -4.28 -6.41
N ALA A 98 7.03 -3.71 -5.87
CA ALA A 98 6.64 -2.33 -6.14
C ALA A 98 7.17 -1.38 -5.06
N VAL A 99 7.59 -0.18 -5.45
CA VAL A 99 8.13 0.84 -4.53
C VAL A 99 7.03 1.45 -3.63
N SER A 100 5.78 1.50 -4.11
CA SER A 100 4.67 2.17 -3.44
C SER A 100 3.32 1.49 -3.70
N TYR A 101 2.31 1.79 -2.88
CA TYR A 101 0.93 1.31 -3.00
C TYR A 101 0.27 1.58 -4.36
N ILE A 102 0.80 2.55 -5.13
CA ILE A 102 0.31 2.92 -6.46
C ILE A 102 0.94 2.05 -7.57
N GLY A 103 1.93 1.21 -7.24
CA GLY A 103 2.36 0.09 -8.09
C GLY A 103 3.08 0.42 -9.41
N ALA A 104 3.26 1.70 -9.74
CA ALA A 104 3.81 2.12 -11.04
C ALA A 104 5.32 1.87 -11.21
N ASP A 105 6.08 2.06 -10.12
CA ASP A 105 7.52 1.83 -10.12
C ASP A 105 7.83 0.47 -9.49
N LYS A 106 8.63 -0.33 -10.23
CA LYS A 106 9.06 -1.66 -9.82
C LYS A 106 10.55 -1.68 -9.54
N TYR A 107 10.97 -2.69 -8.80
CA TYR A 107 12.37 -2.97 -8.54
C TYR A 107 12.58 -4.46 -8.31
N VAL A 108 13.81 -4.92 -8.49
CA VAL A 108 14.20 -6.28 -8.12
C VAL A 108 14.80 -6.26 -6.72
N LYS A 109 14.12 -6.87 -5.76
CA LYS A 109 14.64 -7.10 -4.42
C LYS A 109 15.55 -8.32 -4.44
N VAL A 110 16.74 -8.18 -3.88
CA VAL A 110 17.71 -9.26 -3.74
C VAL A 110 17.98 -9.50 -2.26
N THR A 111 17.82 -10.76 -1.86
CA THR A 111 18.14 -11.24 -0.51
C THR A 111 19.23 -12.30 -0.64
N PRO A 112 20.50 -11.96 -0.36
CA PRO A 112 21.61 -12.90 -0.46
C PRO A 112 21.38 -14.16 0.38
N GLY A 113 21.76 -15.30 -0.18
CA GLY A 113 21.72 -16.61 0.46
C GLY A 113 22.87 -16.83 1.44
N LYS A 114 23.02 -18.07 1.88
CA LYS A 114 24.13 -18.52 2.74
C LYS A 114 24.92 -19.69 2.17
N GLY A 115 24.68 -20.06 0.91
CA GLY A 115 25.44 -21.10 0.24
C GLY A 115 26.90 -20.70 -0.01
N GLU A 116 27.73 -21.67 -0.37
CA GLU A 116 29.15 -21.44 -0.68
C GLU A 116 29.39 -21.21 -2.17
N LYS A 117 28.50 -21.70 -3.03
CA LYS A 117 28.63 -21.62 -4.50
C LYS A 117 27.89 -20.41 -5.05
N ILE A 118 28.34 -19.91 -6.19
CA ILE A 118 27.64 -18.88 -6.97
C ILE A 118 26.94 -19.57 -8.15
N PRO A 119 25.61 -19.65 -8.16
CA PRO A 119 24.86 -20.18 -9.30
C PRO A 119 25.08 -19.36 -10.58
N GLU A 120 25.08 -20.03 -11.73
CA GLU A 120 25.11 -19.37 -13.05
C GLU A 120 23.73 -18.76 -13.41
N VAL A 121 22.66 -19.38 -12.92
CA VAL A 121 21.28 -19.01 -13.21
C VAL A 121 20.48 -18.98 -11.91
N TYR A 122 19.61 -17.99 -11.78
CA TYR A 122 18.70 -17.82 -10.66
C TYR A 122 17.25 -17.93 -11.13
N TYR A 123 16.38 -18.33 -10.21
CA TYR A 123 14.94 -18.29 -10.40
C TYR A 123 14.35 -17.29 -9.42
N GLY A 124 13.62 -16.34 -9.97
CA GLY A 124 13.06 -15.22 -9.26
C GLY A 124 11.54 -15.30 -9.17
N SER A 125 11.01 -14.60 -8.19
CA SER A 125 9.61 -14.60 -7.84
C SER A 125 8.95 -13.30 -8.34
N GLY A 126 7.83 -13.41 -9.07
CA GLY A 126 7.05 -12.24 -9.53
C GLY A 126 6.38 -11.47 -8.41
N ALA A 127 5.80 -10.30 -8.75
CA ALA A 127 5.11 -9.43 -7.80
C ALA A 127 3.82 -10.05 -7.21
N SER A 128 3.26 -11.05 -7.89
CA SER A 128 2.02 -11.76 -7.56
C SER A 128 2.14 -12.69 -6.33
N LEU A 129 3.36 -12.98 -5.86
CA LEU A 129 3.63 -13.92 -4.77
C LEU A 129 3.44 -13.33 -3.36
N GLN A 130 2.55 -12.34 -3.23
CA GLN A 130 2.06 -11.92 -1.92
C GLN A 130 1.32 -13.06 -1.21
N LEU A 131 0.76 -14.02 -1.96
CA LEU A 131 0.15 -15.23 -1.39
C LEU A 131 1.18 -16.21 -0.81
N GLU A 132 2.33 -16.47 -1.44
CA GLU A 132 3.39 -17.32 -0.87
C GLU A 132 4.05 -16.70 0.37
N GLU A 133 4.23 -15.38 0.39
CA GLU A 133 4.81 -14.69 1.55
C GLU A 133 3.80 -14.68 2.73
N LEU A 134 2.50 -14.60 2.43
CA LEU A 134 1.44 -14.84 3.42
C LEU A 134 1.34 -16.32 3.85
N ALA A 135 1.45 -17.26 2.91
CA ALA A 135 1.40 -18.70 3.20
C ALA A 135 2.58 -19.15 4.06
N SER A 136 3.79 -18.68 3.76
CA SER A 136 4.98 -18.96 4.58
C SER A 136 4.95 -18.27 5.95
N GLN A 137 4.33 -17.08 6.05
CA GLN A 137 4.05 -16.47 7.35
C GLN A 137 3.01 -17.28 8.14
N LEU A 138 1.95 -17.77 7.48
CA LEU A 138 0.96 -18.66 8.08
C LEU A 138 1.58 -19.99 8.54
N ASP A 139 2.43 -20.61 7.73
CA ASP A 139 3.16 -21.83 8.07
C ASP A 139 4.11 -21.61 9.27
N SER A 140 4.79 -20.46 9.31
CA SER A 140 5.66 -20.10 10.44
C SER A 140 4.87 -19.84 11.72
N LEU A 141 3.66 -19.26 11.62
CA LEU A 141 2.73 -19.13 12.73
C LEU A 141 2.25 -20.50 13.18
N ILE A 142 1.78 -21.35 12.27
CA ILE A 142 1.32 -22.71 12.56
C ILE A 142 2.43 -23.55 13.20
N ALA A 143 3.68 -23.46 12.74
CA ALA A 143 4.82 -24.16 13.33
C ALA A 143 5.21 -23.60 14.71
N THR A 144 5.00 -22.31 14.95
CA THR A 144 5.19 -21.68 16.27
C THR A 144 4.09 -22.11 17.24
N PHE A 145 2.85 -22.23 16.78
CA PHE A 145 1.71 -22.70 17.58
C PHE A 145 1.69 -24.23 17.75
N GLY A 146 2.18 -25.00 16.77
CA GLY A 146 2.20 -26.46 16.78
C GLY A 146 3.26 -27.08 17.70
N LYS A 147 4.18 -26.26 18.24
CA LYS A 147 5.12 -26.65 19.30
C LYS A 147 4.59 -26.39 20.72
N ILE A 148 3.42 -25.75 20.83
CA ILE A 148 2.72 -25.62 22.10
C ILE A 148 1.84 -26.87 22.20
N GLU A 149 2.22 -27.86 23.00
CA GLU A 149 1.21 -28.75 23.57
C GLU A 149 0.23 -27.84 24.31
N ILE A 150 -0.99 -27.69 23.82
CA ILE A 150 -2.01 -26.84 24.45
C ILE A 150 -2.94 -27.76 25.26
N PRO A 151 -2.63 -28.07 26.54
CA PRO A 151 -3.58 -28.73 27.43
C PRO A 151 -4.79 -27.85 27.77
N ASP A 152 -4.83 -26.60 27.28
CA ASP A 152 -5.78 -25.55 27.66
C ASP A 152 -6.46 -24.85 26.46
N LEU A 153 -6.50 -25.45 25.26
CA LEU A 153 -7.16 -24.83 24.10
C LEU A 153 -8.65 -24.55 24.42
N ASP A 154 -9.30 -25.48 25.12
CA ASP A 154 -10.66 -25.30 25.62
C ASP A 154 -10.78 -24.12 26.57
N GLN A 155 -9.76 -23.87 27.40
CA GLN A 155 -9.75 -22.75 28.34
C GLN A 155 -9.52 -21.42 27.61
N ALA A 156 -8.65 -21.41 26.60
CA ALA A 156 -8.42 -20.24 25.75
C ALA A 156 -9.69 -19.85 24.96
N VAL A 157 -10.38 -20.84 24.37
CA VAL A 157 -11.65 -20.64 23.67
C VAL A 157 -12.73 -20.14 24.62
N ARG A 158 -12.83 -20.69 25.83
CA ARG A 158 -13.80 -20.23 26.84
C ARG A 158 -13.52 -18.80 27.32
N ARG A 159 -12.26 -18.46 27.60
CA ARG A 159 -11.87 -17.09 27.98
C ARG A 159 -12.15 -16.09 26.86
N LEU A 160 -11.83 -16.45 25.62
CA LEU A 160 -12.14 -15.64 24.46
C LEU A 160 -13.64 -15.43 24.30
N SER A 161 -14.44 -16.49 24.46
CA SER A 161 -15.90 -16.42 24.42
C SER A 161 -16.47 -15.52 25.53
N ASP A 162 -15.93 -15.60 26.75
CA ASP A 162 -16.32 -14.76 27.87
C ASP A 162 -15.96 -13.29 27.64
N ASP A 163 -14.76 -13.01 27.12
CA ASP A 163 -14.30 -11.65 26.83
C ASP A 163 -15.08 -11.02 25.67
N ILE A 164 -15.39 -11.80 24.63
CA ILE A 164 -16.29 -11.36 23.55
C ILE A 164 -17.66 -11.02 24.13
N SER A 165 -18.24 -11.90 24.95
CA SER A 165 -19.57 -11.69 25.53
C SER A 165 -19.64 -10.44 26.42
N LYS A 166 -18.64 -10.26 27.30
CA LYS A 166 -18.54 -9.07 28.16
C LYS A 166 -18.33 -7.79 27.35
N ASN A 167 -17.53 -7.84 26.29
CA ASN A 167 -17.32 -6.67 25.44
C ASN A 167 -18.56 -6.33 24.61
N LEU A 168 -19.30 -7.33 24.12
CA LEU A 168 -20.59 -7.11 23.45
C LEU A 168 -21.64 -6.50 24.40
N GLU A 169 -21.69 -6.95 25.65
CA GLU A 169 -22.55 -6.35 26.68
C GLU A 169 -22.15 -4.89 26.96
N ARG A 170 -20.86 -4.61 27.12
CA ARG A 170 -20.35 -3.24 27.30
C ARG A 170 -20.66 -2.35 26.11
N LEU A 171 -20.51 -2.84 24.88
CA LEU A 171 -20.86 -2.12 23.65
C LEU A 171 -22.35 -1.79 23.62
N SER A 172 -23.21 -2.74 24.00
CA SER A 172 -24.66 -2.51 24.05
C SER A 172 -25.04 -1.36 24.99
N VAL A 173 -24.36 -1.26 26.15
CA VAL A 173 -24.57 -0.17 27.11
C VAL A 173 -23.98 1.15 26.61
N MET A 174 -22.83 1.11 25.94
CA MET A 174 -22.19 2.30 25.36
C MET A 174 -23.02 2.91 24.22
N ILE A 175 -23.79 2.12 23.47
CA ILE A 175 -24.65 2.60 22.38
C ILE A 175 -25.99 3.12 22.90
N ARG A 176 -26.58 2.47 23.92
CA ARG A 176 -27.85 2.91 24.51
C ARG A 176 -27.76 4.32 25.12
N ARG A 177 -26.69 4.64 25.85
CA ARG A 177 -26.55 5.94 26.53
C ARG A 177 -26.56 7.17 25.60
N PRO A 178 -25.87 7.17 24.45
CA PRO A 178 -26.01 8.22 23.43
C PRO A 178 -27.42 8.31 22.85
N VAL A 179 -28.07 7.18 22.56
CA VAL A 179 -29.44 7.15 22.00
C VAL A 179 -30.43 7.80 22.98
N ASP A 180 -30.39 7.45 24.26
CA ASP A 180 -31.24 8.04 25.30
C ASP A 180 -31.02 9.56 25.43
N ARG A 181 -29.77 10.02 25.27
CA ARG A 181 -29.43 11.45 25.29
C ARG A 181 -29.95 12.19 24.07
N ILE A 182 -29.89 11.58 22.88
CA ILE A 182 -30.44 12.15 21.66
C ILE A 182 -31.95 12.25 21.77
N GLU A 183 -32.63 11.23 22.29
CA GLU A 183 -34.07 11.27 22.56
C GLU A 183 -34.43 12.43 23.51
N THR A 184 -33.69 12.57 24.61
CA THR A 184 -33.86 13.70 25.55
C THR A 184 -33.63 15.05 24.86
N MET A 185 -32.62 15.17 23.99
CA MET A 185 -32.37 16.39 23.21
C MET A 185 -33.52 16.69 22.26
N VAL A 186 -34.02 15.68 21.54
CA VAL A 186 -35.18 15.79 20.65
C VAL A 186 -36.40 16.30 21.41
N THR A 187 -36.70 15.78 22.59
CA THR A 187 -37.82 16.25 23.44
C THR A 187 -37.62 17.70 23.91
N ARG A 188 -36.38 18.08 24.28
CA ARG A 188 -36.06 19.46 24.66
C ARG A 188 -36.16 20.44 23.50
N LEU A 189 -35.71 20.04 22.31
CA LEU A 189 -35.82 20.83 21.08
C LEU A 189 -37.28 20.99 20.65
N ASP A 190 -38.11 19.95 20.84
CA ASP A 190 -39.55 20.01 20.62
C ASP A 190 -40.21 21.02 21.57
N SER A 191 -39.85 20.95 22.87
CA SER A 191 -40.32 21.89 23.89
C SER A 191 -39.87 23.33 23.61
N LEU A 192 -38.64 23.52 23.14
CA LEU A 192 -38.11 24.83 22.74
C LEU A 192 -38.85 25.36 21.50
N SER A 193 -39.09 24.52 20.50
CA SER A 193 -39.89 24.86 19.32
C SER A 193 -41.30 25.30 19.71
N MET A 194 -41.94 24.61 20.66
CA MET A 194 -43.22 25.02 21.24
C MET A 194 -43.14 26.35 21.99
N SER A 195 -42.05 26.61 22.73
CA SER A 195 -41.84 27.87 23.46
C SER A 195 -41.60 29.06 22.53
N ILE A 196 -40.97 28.85 21.38
CA ILE A 196 -40.73 29.88 20.35
C ILE A 196 -42.02 30.28 19.62
N ARG A 197 -43.06 29.43 19.62
CA ARG A 197 -44.38 29.78 19.07
C ARG A 197 -45.15 30.80 19.92
N GLY A 198 -44.74 31.06 21.16
CA GLY A 198 -45.37 32.06 22.03
C GLY A 198 -44.93 33.49 21.71
N ASP A 199 -45.80 34.48 21.94
CA ASP A 199 -45.57 35.92 21.65
C ASP A 199 -44.55 36.62 22.58
N GLY A 200 -43.62 35.87 23.19
CA GLY A 200 -42.57 36.41 24.06
C GLY A 200 -41.48 37.18 23.29
N THR A 201 -40.65 37.93 24.02
CA THR A 201 -39.53 38.72 23.46
C THR A 201 -38.51 37.86 22.69
N VAL A 202 -38.30 36.61 23.09
CA VAL A 202 -37.46 35.62 22.38
C VAL A 202 -38.13 35.11 21.11
N GLY A 203 -39.46 34.88 21.13
CA GLY A 203 -40.24 34.48 19.95
C GLY A 203 -40.31 35.56 18.87
N LYS A 204 -40.20 36.84 19.26
CA LYS A 204 -40.10 37.98 18.33
C LYS A 204 -38.68 38.19 17.77
N LEU A 205 -37.63 37.71 18.46
CA LEU A 205 -36.24 37.80 18.02
C LEU A 205 -35.81 36.65 17.09
N LEU A 206 -36.44 35.48 17.21
CA LEU A 206 -36.10 34.26 16.46
C LEU A 206 -37.10 33.90 15.35
N LYS A 207 -37.94 34.86 14.93
CA LYS A 207 -38.98 34.70 13.91
C LYS A 207 -38.47 34.87 12.48
N SER A 208 -37.22 34.50 12.19
CA SER A 208 -36.78 34.31 10.81
C SER A 208 -37.27 32.94 10.37
N ASP A 209 -38.14 32.90 9.36
CA ASP A 209 -38.78 31.67 8.90
C ASP A 209 -37.75 30.55 8.60
N GLU A 210 -36.52 30.93 8.24
CA GLU A 210 -35.40 30.02 7.98
C GLU A 210 -34.93 29.22 9.20
N LEU A 211 -34.73 29.86 10.36
CA LEU A 211 -34.20 29.19 11.56
C LEU A 211 -35.22 28.19 12.13
N TYR A 212 -36.49 28.55 12.05
CA TYR A 212 -37.58 27.68 12.51
C TYR A 212 -37.68 26.42 11.65
N GLU A 213 -37.58 26.55 10.33
CA GLU A 213 -37.57 25.40 9.42
C GLU A 213 -36.30 24.56 9.59
N GLU A 214 -35.11 25.18 9.74
CA GLU A 214 -33.86 24.44 9.99
C GLU A 214 -33.92 23.58 11.27
N ILE A 215 -34.45 24.13 12.38
CA ILE A 215 -34.60 23.39 13.64
C ILE A 215 -35.61 22.25 13.47
N ARG A 216 -36.68 22.46 12.70
CA ARG A 216 -37.72 21.46 12.45
C ARG A 216 -37.21 20.32 11.57
N GLU A 217 -36.48 20.63 10.51
CA GLU A 217 -35.83 19.65 9.65
C GLU A 217 -34.80 18.85 10.42
N THR A 218 -33.97 19.52 11.24
CA THR A 218 -33.00 18.87 12.11
C THR A 218 -33.69 17.90 13.08
N ASN A 219 -34.79 18.32 13.72
CA ASN A 219 -35.53 17.46 14.65
C ASN A 219 -36.15 16.24 13.95
N ARG A 220 -36.69 16.42 12.73
CA ARG A 220 -37.19 15.29 11.92
C ARG A 220 -36.08 14.31 11.56
N ALA A 221 -34.92 14.81 11.12
CA ALA A 221 -33.78 13.96 10.77
C ALA A 221 -33.26 13.20 12.00
N LEU A 222 -33.20 13.84 13.17
CA LEU A 222 -32.80 13.20 14.42
C LEU A 222 -33.80 12.12 14.87
N LYS A 223 -35.11 12.39 14.79
CA LYS A 223 -36.15 11.38 15.11
C LYS A 223 -36.03 10.16 14.20
N ALA A 224 -35.93 10.38 12.89
CA ALA A 224 -35.78 9.29 11.92
C ALA A 224 -34.49 8.48 12.15
N LEU A 225 -33.39 9.14 12.51
CA LEU A 225 -32.13 8.46 12.83
C LEU A 225 -32.25 7.60 14.09
N VAL A 226 -32.88 8.11 15.16
CA VAL A 226 -33.09 7.34 16.40
C VAL A 226 -33.98 6.13 16.14
N GLU A 227 -35.04 6.31 15.36
CA GLU A 227 -35.96 5.24 14.96
C GLU A 227 -35.22 4.16 14.13
N ASP A 228 -34.44 4.56 13.12
CA ASP A 228 -33.66 3.62 12.30
C ASP A 228 -32.56 2.89 13.09
N ILE A 229 -31.94 3.54 14.08
CA ILE A 229 -30.97 2.89 14.98
C ILE A 229 -31.66 1.84 15.87
N ASN A 230 -32.86 2.13 16.36
CA ASN A 230 -33.63 1.21 17.19
C ASN A 230 -34.14 0.00 16.40
N GLU A 231 -34.61 0.21 15.17
CA GLU A 231 -35.11 -0.87 14.30
C GLU A 231 -33.98 -1.68 13.65
N ASN A 232 -32.89 -1.03 13.24
CA ASN A 232 -31.82 -1.63 12.44
C ASN A 232 -30.42 -1.45 13.07
N PRO A 233 -30.17 -1.89 14.31
CA PRO A 233 -28.91 -1.63 15.01
C PRO A 233 -27.68 -2.21 14.30
N LYS A 234 -27.83 -3.31 13.53
CA LYS A 234 -26.74 -3.97 12.79
C LYS A 234 -26.17 -3.10 11.67
N LYS A 235 -26.96 -2.21 11.07
CA LYS A 235 -26.54 -1.32 9.97
C LYS A 235 -25.42 -0.37 10.42
N TYR A 236 -25.41 -0.02 11.70
CA TYR A 236 -24.46 0.91 12.32
C TYR A 236 -23.35 0.22 13.12
N LEU A 237 -23.39 -1.11 13.23
CA LEU A 237 -22.43 -1.92 13.98
C LEU A 237 -21.70 -2.86 13.02
N GLN A 238 -20.82 -2.29 12.18
CA GLN A 238 -19.92 -3.10 11.36
C GLN A 238 -18.73 -3.59 12.20
N ILE A 239 -18.85 -4.79 12.75
CA ILE A 239 -17.71 -5.49 13.35
C ILE A 239 -16.97 -6.19 12.21
N LYS A 240 -15.87 -5.60 11.74
CA LYS A 240 -14.91 -6.30 10.88
C LYS A 240 -14.16 -7.31 11.74
N VAL A 241 -14.53 -8.58 11.59
CA VAL A 241 -13.72 -9.69 12.11
C VAL A 241 -12.62 -9.91 11.07
N PHE A 242 -11.38 -9.67 11.48
CA PHE A 242 -10.18 -9.99 10.71
C PHE A 242 -9.92 -11.50 10.75
#